data_AF-A0AAU9MAD3-F1
#
_entry.id   AF-A0AAU9MAD3-F1
#
_cell.length_a   1.000
_cell.length_b   1.000
_cell.length_c   1.000
_cell.angle_alpha   90.00
_cell.angle_beta   90.00
_cell.angle_gamma   90.00
#
_symmetry.space_group_name_H-M   'P 1'
#
loop_
_entity.id
_entity.type
_entity.pdbx_description
1 polymer ?
#
loop_
_entity_poly.entity_id
_entity_poly.type
_entity_poly.pdbx_seq_one_letter_code
_entity_poly.pdbx_strand_id
1 'polypeptide(L)' 'MPNIGYGSDKKTRRYLPNGFKKFVVHNAKELEVLMMHNRTYCVEIAHNVSTRKRKDIGGKSSTVGYCGY' A
#
# COMPACT_ATOMS: atom_id res chain seq x y z
N MET A 1 22.89 3.56 19.99
CA MET A 1 23.28 4.26 18.74
C MET A 1 22.95 3.35 17.57
N PRO A 2 22.16 3.77 16.56
CA PRO A 2 21.86 2.92 15.40
C PRO A 2 23.12 2.69 14.55
N ASN A 3 23.38 1.43 14.21
CA ASN A 3 24.50 0.93 13.41
C ASN A 3 24.00 0.26 12.11
N ILE A 4 24.86 0.16 11.09
CA ILE A 4 24.58 -0.44 9.77
C ILE A 4 24.05 -1.88 9.87
N GLY A 5 24.45 -2.61 10.93
CA GLY A 5 24.04 -3.99 11.20
C GLY A 5 22.57 -4.18 11.61
N TYR A 6 21.82 -3.12 11.91
CA TYR A 6 20.39 -3.23 12.21
C TYR A 6 19.49 -3.21 10.97
N GLY A 7 20.07 -3.16 9.76
CA GLY A 7 19.31 -3.22 8.53
C GLY A 7 18.62 -4.57 8.34
N SER A 8 17.30 -4.57 8.19
CA SER A 8 16.56 -5.78 7.80
C SER A 8 16.98 -6.26 6.41
N ASP A 9 16.85 -7.57 6.18
CA ASP A 9 17.15 -8.22 4.91
C ASP A 9 16.51 -7.50 3.72
N LYS A 10 17.28 -7.36 2.62
CA LYS A 10 16.82 -6.64 1.42
C LYS A 10 15.51 -7.21 0.86
N LYS A 11 15.29 -8.52 1.01
CA LYS A 11 14.11 -9.23 0.52
C LYS A 11 12.85 -8.91 1.33
N THR A 12 12.96 -8.80 2.64
CA THR A 12 11.82 -8.61 3.57
C THR A 12 11.69 -7.17 4.09
N ARG A 13 12.65 -6.30 3.79
CA ARG A 13 12.58 -4.89 4.16
C ARG A 13 11.33 -4.25 3.55
N ARG A 14 10.61 -3.45 4.36
CA ARG A 14 9.37 -2.72 4.02
C ARG A 14 8.11 -3.58 3.84
N TYR A 15 8.16 -4.86 4.19
CA TYR A 15 6.94 -5.66 4.30
C TYR A 15 6.17 -5.31 5.57
N LEU A 16 4.84 -5.34 5.45
CA LEU A 16 3.94 -5.32 6.59
C LEU A 16 3.77 -6.74 7.14
N PRO A 17 3.29 -6.89 8.38
CA PRO A 17 3.02 -8.20 8.97
C PRO A 17 1.97 -9.01 8.18
N ASN A 18 1.18 -8.36 7.32
CA ASN A 18 0.25 -9.00 6.39
C ASN A 18 0.93 -9.66 5.16
N GLY A 19 2.26 -9.54 5.02
CA GLY A 19 2.99 -10.11 3.89
C GLY A 19 2.99 -9.28 2.61
N PHE A 20 2.47 -8.04 2.65
CA PHE A 20 2.46 -7.11 1.52
C PHE A 20 3.37 -5.89 1.77
N LYS A 21 3.79 -5.23 0.70
CA LYS A 21 4.43 -3.90 0.76
C LYS A 21 3.35 -2.82 0.66
N LYS A 22 3.36 -1.85 1.56
CA LYS A 22 2.43 -0.72 1.47
C LYS A 22 2.75 0.19 0.29
N PHE A 23 1.71 0.61 -0.41
CA PHE A 23 1.76 1.65 -1.42
C PHE A 23 0.69 2.70 -1.10
N VAL A 24 1.10 3.95 -0.95
CA VAL A 24 0.20 5.05 -0.60
C VAL A 24 -0.38 5.63 -1.88
N VAL A 25 -1.70 5.69 -1.97
CA VAL A 25 -2.44 6.18 -3.15
C VAL A 25 -3.11 7.52 -2.85
N HIS A 26 -3.00 8.45 -3.80
CA HIS A 26 -3.64 9.75 -3.76
C HIS A 26 -4.80 9.87 -4.76
N ASN A 27 -4.77 9.09 -5.85
CA ASN A 27 -5.78 9.14 -6.91
C ASN A 27 -6.12 7.75 -7.48
N ALA A 28 -7.20 7.67 -8.27
CA ALA A 28 -7.64 6.41 -8.87
C ALA A 28 -6.69 5.86 -9.95
N LYS A 29 -5.87 6.71 -10.60
CA LYS A 29 -4.92 6.27 -11.65
C LYS A 29 -3.75 5.50 -11.05
N GLU A 30 -3.30 5.90 -9.86
CA GLU A 30 -2.27 5.17 -9.11
C GLU A 30 -2.76 3.77 -8.70
N LEU A 31 -4.07 3.58 -8.54
CA LEU A 31 -4.66 2.27 -8.31
C LEU A 31 -4.55 1.33 -9.53
N GLU A 32 -4.67 1.87 -10.76
CA GLU A 32 -4.52 1.08 -11.99
C GLU A 32 -3.10 0.51 -12.13
N VAL A 33 -2.07 1.27 -11.71
CA VAL A 33 -0.67 0.80 -11.69
C VAL A 33 -0.51 -0.44 -10.80
N LEU A 34 -1.32 -0.54 -9.74
CA LEU A 34 -1.28 -1.65 -8.80
C LEU A 34 -2.02 -2.90 -9.27
N MET A 35 -2.88 -2.81 -10.30
CA MET A 35 -3.67 -3.96 -10.79
C MET A 35 -2.79 -5.13 -11.22
N MET A 36 -1.62 -4.85 -11.79
CA MET A 36 -0.66 -5.88 -12.20
C MET A 36 0.20 -6.42 -11.05
N HIS A 37 0.25 -5.74 -9.90
CA HIS A 37 1.13 -6.06 -8.77
C HIS A 37 0.38 -6.43 -7.48
N ASN A 38 -0.86 -6.91 -7.63
CA ASN A 38 -1.80 -7.25 -6.56
C ASN A 38 -1.31 -8.31 -5.55
N ARG A 39 -0.33 -9.15 -5.91
CA ARG A 39 0.23 -10.18 -5.00
C ARG A 39 1.29 -9.66 -4.05
N THR A 40 1.90 -8.51 -4.36
CA THR A 40 3.08 -8.00 -3.65
C THR A 40 2.82 -6.69 -2.91
N TYR A 41 1.86 -5.90 -3.37
CA TYR A 41 1.54 -4.60 -2.81
C TYR A 41 0.12 -4.54 -2.29
N CYS A 42 -0.04 -3.80 -1.21
CA CYS A 42 -1.32 -3.46 -0.63
C CYS A 42 -1.50 -1.94 -0.62
N VAL A 43 -2.74 -1.49 -0.79
CA VAL A 43 -3.05 -0.08 -0.99
C VAL A 43 -3.43 0.60 0.33
N GLU A 44 -2.81 1.74 0.63
CA GLU A 44 -3.17 2.63 1.75
C GLU A 44 -3.62 3.98 1.19
N ILE A 45 -4.82 4.45 1.59
CA ILE A 45 -5.32 5.75 1.11
C ILE A 45 -4.70 6.88 1.93
N ALA A 46 -4.01 7.78 1.24
CA ALA A 46 -3.38 8.94 1.86
C ALA A 46 -4.37 9.78 2.70
N HIS A 47 -3.89 10.34 3.80
CA HIS A 47 -4.73 11.07 4.75
C HIS A 47 -5.37 12.34 4.16
N ASN A 48 -4.79 12.90 3.10
CA ASN A 48 -5.24 14.12 2.43
C ASN A 48 -6.39 13.89 1.43
N VAL A 49 -6.79 12.64 1.19
CA VAL A 49 -7.88 12.32 0.26
C VAL A 49 -9.24 12.54 0.93
N SER A 50 -10.11 13.30 0.26
CA SER A 50 -11.46 13.57 0.77
C SER A 50 -12.28 12.28 0.92
N THR A 51 -13.23 12.30 1.86
CA THR A 51 -14.08 11.13 2.18
C THR A 51 -14.82 10.56 0.97
N ARG A 52 -15.27 11.41 0.04
CA ARG A 52 -15.96 10.99 -1.19
C ARG A 52 -15.04 10.22 -2.13
N LYS A 53 -13.80 10.69 -2.33
CA LYS A 53 -12.78 10.00 -3.13
C LYS A 53 -12.30 8.72 -2.43
N ARG A 54 -12.21 8.74 -1.10
CA ARG A 54 -11.83 7.58 -0.28
C ARG A 54 -12.81 6.42 -0.45
N LYS A 55 -14.12 6.70 -0.50
CA LYS A 55 -15.16 5.69 -0.80
C LYS A 55 -15.02 5.10 -2.20
N ASP A 56 -14.76 5.94 -3.21
CA ASP A 56 -14.56 5.50 -4.60
C ASP A 56 -13.30 4.62 -4.74
N ILE A 57 -12.18 5.03 -4.16
CA ILE A 57 -10.93 4.26 -4.14
C ILE A 57 -11.11 2.97 -3.34
N GLY A 58 -11.80 3.02 -2.20
CA GLY A 58 -12.12 1.84 -1.38
C GLY A 58 -12.90 0.79 -2.16
N GLY A 59 -13.95 1.19 -2.89
CA GLY A 59 -14.73 0.27 -3.73
C GLY A 59 -13.88 -0.42 -4.81
N LYS A 60 -13.02 0.35 -5.50
CA LYS A 60 -12.13 -0.17 -6.55
C LYS A 60 -10.97 -1.02 -6.00
N SER A 61 -10.53 -0.73 -4.77
CA SER A 61 -9.43 -1.45 -4.12
C SER A 61 -9.76 -2.89 -3.71
N SER A 62 -11.03 -3.28 -3.76
CA SER A 62 -11.46 -4.67 -3.49
C SER A 62 -10.72 -5.71 -4.35
N THR A 63 -10.32 -5.34 -5.57
CA THR A 63 -9.56 -6.21 -6.49
C THR A 63 -8.05 -6.23 -6.19
N VAL A 64 -7.53 -5.19 -5.54
CA VAL A 64 -6.10 -4.93 -5.30
C VAL A 64 -5.91 -4.69 -3.81
N GLY A 65 -5.79 -5.78 -3.06
CA GLY A 65 -5.69 -5.86 -1.59
C GLY A 65 -5.60 -4.54 -0.82
N TYR A 66 -6.64 -4.22 -0.07
CA TYR A 66 -6.71 -3.00 0.74
C TYR A 66 -5.97 -3.18 2.07
N CYS A 67 -5.04 -2.28 2.38
CA CYS A 67 -4.33 -2.22 3.65
C CYS A 67 -4.86 -1.07 4.51
N GLY A 68 -6.15 -1.13 4.81
CA GLY A 68 -6.76 -0.27 5.82
C GLY A 68 -6.82 -1.01 7.14
N TYR A 69 -6.53 -0.29 8.23
CA TYR A 69 -7.00 -0.64 9.56
C TYR A 69 -8.54 -0.62 9.59
#